data_AF-A0A251WFM2-F1
#
_entry.id   AF-A0A251WFM2-F1
#
_cell.length_a   1.000
_cell.length_b   1.000
_cell.length_c   1.000
_cell.angle_alpha   90.00
_cell.angle_beta   90.00
_cell.angle_gamma   90.00
#
_symmetry.space_group_name_H-M   'P 1'
#
loop_
_entity.id
_entity.type
_entity.pdbx_description
1 polymer ?
#
loop_
_entity_poly.entity_id
_entity_poly.type
_entity_poly.pdbx_seq_one_letter_code
_entity_poly.pdbx_strand_id
1 'polypeptide(L)'
;MGLVDRVWRLVRANVNDWIEKNEDPEKILEQAVADMQDDLVRMRQAVAQAIATQKRTERQVTQAELQSNEWYRRAQLALQKGDEALAREALTRRKSYQETAEAMAGQLQQQGSVVVQLKQNLQQLESKLIDAKTKKDMYIARARAAKTSQQLNDMLGGIGTSNAIQAFERMEEKVLQLEAQAEISAELSTDQLEKKFQALGEASEIDQELVELKTQLLGTSPSGQISSSSGSTVGNAGSASSNADPELEKLRREIRGI
;
A
#
# COMPACT_ATOMS: atom_id res chain seq x y z
N MET A 1 -21.15 12.26 -23.07
CA MET A 1 -19.69 12.50 -23.09
C MET A 1 -19.32 13.32 -21.87
N GLY A 2 -19.27 12.67 -20.70
CA GLY A 2 -19.17 13.34 -19.41
C GLY A 2 -17.76 13.84 -19.10
N LEU A 3 -17.64 14.78 -18.15
CA LEU A 3 -16.36 15.17 -17.55
C LEU A 3 -15.61 13.95 -16.98
N VAL A 4 -16.36 12.97 -16.47
CA VAL A 4 -15.83 11.69 -15.96
C VAL A 4 -15.16 10.85 -17.05
N ASP A 5 -15.68 10.85 -18.29
CA ASP A 5 -15.07 10.16 -19.43
C ASP A 5 -13.77 10.85 -19.89
N ARG A 6 -13.65 12.16 -19.67
CA ARG A 6 -12.41 12.91 -19.92
C ARG A 6 -11.33 12.54 -18.90
N VAL A 7 -11.68 12.46 -17.61
CA VAL A 7 -10.75 12.01 -16.57
C VAL A 7 -10.30 10.56 -16.82
N TRP A 8 -11.23 9.66 -17.14
CA TRP A 8 -10.89 8.26 -17.44
C TRP A 8 -10.02 8.09 -18.69
N ARG A 9 -10.23 8.92 -19.71
CA ARG A 9 -9.43 8.92 -20.94
C ARG A 9 -8.02 9.46 -20.71
N LEU A 10 -7.85 10.42 -19.82
CA LEU A 10 -6.52 10.91 -19.41
C LEU A 10 -5.75 9.83 -18.62
N VAL A 11 -6.43 9.11 -17.72
CA VAL A 11 -5.83 7.97 -17.00
C VAL A 11 -5.42 6.86 -17.97
N ARG A 12 -6.24 6.54 -18.97
CA ARG A 12 -5.94 5.46 -19.93
C ARG A 12 -4.88 5.83 -20.97
N ALA A 13 -4.79 7.09 -21.37
CA ALA A 13 -3.78 7.58 -22.30
C ALA A 13 -2.37 7.58 -21.66
N ASN A 14 -2.27 7.91 -20.36
CA ASN A 14 -0.98 7.93 -19.68
C ASN A 14 -0.39 6.54 -19.42
N VAL A 15 -1.20 5.48 -19.30
CA VAL A 15 -0.67 4.12 -19.02
C VAL A 15 0.25 3.62 -20.15
N ASN A 16 0.09 4.11 -21.37
CA ASN A 16 0.87 3.64 -22.52
C ASN A 16 2.23 4.36 -22.69
N ASP A 17 2.36 5.59 -22.18
CA ASP A 17 3.62 6.38 -22.19
C ASP A 17 4.51 6.13 -20.96
N TRP A 18 4.03 5.30 -20.02
CA TRP A 18 4.65 5.07 -18.70
C TRP A 18 5.81 4.08 -18.68
N ILE A 19 6.04 3.36 -19.78
CA ILE A 19 7.17 2.42 -19.89
C ILE A 19 8.50 3.17 -20.11
N GLU A 20 8.47 4.42 -20.57
CA GLU A 20 9.69 5.12 -21.02
C GLU A 20 10.30 6.12 -20.02
N LYS A 21 9.63 6.49 -18.91
CA LYS A 21 9.97 7.74 -18.20
C LYS A 21 10.68 7.66 -16.84
N ASN A 22 11.01 6.49 -16.30
CA ASN A 22 11.79 6.39 -15.04
C ASN A 22 11.21 7.17 -13.83
N GLU A 23 9.93 7.56 -13.83
CA GLU A 23 9.31 8.24 -12.68
C GLU A 23 8.85 7.22 -11.63
N ASP A 24 9.14 7.51 -10.34
CA ASP A 24 8.78 6.64 -9.23
C ASP A 24 7.26 6.41 -9.19
N PRO A 25 6.77 5.16 -9.29
CA PRO A 25 5.34 4.86 -9.29
C PRO A 25 4.64 5.33 -8.01
N GLU A 26 5.38 5.41 -6.90
CA GLU A 26 4.87 5.94 -5.63
C GLU A 26 4.45 7.41 -5.78
N LYS A 27 5.29 8.27 -6.37
CA LYS A 27 5.04 9.70 -6.51
C LYS A 27 3.82 10.00 -7.37
N ILE A 28 3.61 9.24 -8.43
CA ILE A 28 2.49 9.51 -9.34
C ILE A 28 1.17 9.09 -8.70
N LEU A 29 1.14 7.98 -7.95
CA LEU A 29 -0.05 7.58 -7.21
C LEU A 29 -0.35 8.55 -6.05
N GLU A 30 0.68 9.09 -5.40
CA GLU A 30 0.53 10.16 -4.41
C GLU A 30 -0.05 11.43 -5.03
N GLN A 31 0.48 11.87 -6.17
CA GLN A 31 -0.04 13.03 -6.90
C GLN A 31 -1.50 12.83 -7.33
N ALA A 32 -1.84 11.65 -7.87
CA ALA A 32 -3.22 11.36 -8.27
C ALA A 32 -4.20 11.43 -7.09
N VAL A 33 -3.79 10.95 -5.91
CA VAL A 33 -4.62 11.04 -4.70
C VAL A 33 -4.69 12.48 -4.19
N ALA A 34 -3.64 13.29 -4.34
CA ALA A 34 -3.64 14.71 -4.00
C ALA A 34 -4.58 15.51 -4.93
N ASP A 35 -4.50 15.29 -6.23
CA ASP A 35 -5.40 15.93 -7.22
C ASP A 35 -6.87 15.59 -6.93
N MET A 36 -7.17 14.33 -6.59
CA MET A 36 -8.52 13.92 -6.19
C MET A 36 -9.00 14.58 -4.89
N GLN A 37 -8.09 14.89 -3.96
CA GLN A 37 -8.43 15.64 -2.74
C GLN A 37 -8.75 17.10 -3.04
N ASP A 38 -7.99 17.72 -3.93
CA ASP A 38 -8.24 19.10 -4.37
C ASP A 38 -9.59 19.20 -5.11
N ASP A 39 -9.87 18.24 -5.99
CA ASP A 39 -11.17 18.13 -6.66
C ASP A 39 -12.32 17.94 -5.67
N LEU A 40 -12.11 17.16 -4.60
CA LEU A 40 -13.10 17.00 -3.54
C LEU A 40 -13.39 18.33 -2.83
N VAL A 41 -12.35 19.11 -2.52
CA VAL A 41 -12.52 20.43 -1.90
C VAL A 41 -13.29 21.37 -2.82
N ARG A 42 -12.93 21.43 -4.10
CA ARG A 42 -13.63 22.24 -5.12
C ARG A 42 -15.10 21.83 -5.25
N MET A 43 -15.38 20.52 -5.27
CA MET A 43 -16.74 20.01 -5.35
C MET A 43 -17.56 20.39 -4.10
N ARG A 44 -16.97 20.30 -2.90
CA ARG A 44 -17.62 20.76 -1.65
C ARG A 44 -17.95 22.25 -1.70
N GLN A 45 -17.03 23.08 -2.21
CA GLN A 45 -17.28 24.52 -2.39
C GLN A 45 -18.43 24.77 -3.38
N ALA A 46 -18.45 24.07 -4.51
CA ALA A 46 -19.52 24.18 -5.49
C ALA A 46 -20.88 23.77 -4.92
N VAL A 47 -20.94 22.67 -4.16
CA VAL A 47 -22.15 22.23 -3.44
C VAL A 47 -22.60 23.30 -2.44
N ALA A 48 -21.69 23.87 -1.67
CA ALA A 48 -22.01 24.91 -0.70
C ALA A 48 -22.57 26.17 -1.38
N GLN A 49 -21.98 26.60 -2.50
CA GLN A 49 -22.46 27.74 -3.28
C GLN A 49 -23.85 27.47 -3.89
N ALA A 50 -24.10 26.26 -4.37
CA ALA A 50 -25.41 25.86 -4.88
C ALA A 50 -26.48 25.88 -3.77
N ILE A 51 -26.16 25.35 -2.58
CA ILE A 51 -27.06 25.40 -1.41
C ILE A 51 -27.31 26.85 -0.97
N ALA A 52 -26.28 27.70 -0.97
CA ALA A 52 -26.42 29.11 -0.60
C ALA A 52 -27.34 29.85 -1.59
N THR A 53 -27.21 29.58 -2.88
CA THR A 53 -28.08 30.12 -3.93
C THR A 53 -29.52 29.63 -3.74
N GLN A 54 -29.71 28.34 -3.48
CA GLN A 54 -31.01 27.74 -3.17
C GLN A 54 -31.69 28.43 -1.98
N LYS A 55 -30.98 28.58 -0.86
CA LYS A 55 -31.51 29.26 0.33
C LYS A 55 -31.83 30.74 0.07
N ARG A 56 -31.06 31.40 -0.79
CA ARG A 56 -31.34 32.78 -1.18
C ARG A 56 -32.66 32.86 -1.95
N THR A 57 -32.86 32.00 -2.94
CA THR A 57 -34.12 31.95 -3.71
C THR A 57 -35.30 31.57 -2.82
N GLU A 58 -35.13 30.61 -1.91
CA GLU A 58 -36.15 30.24 -0.91
C GLU A 58 -36.60 31.45 -0.08
N ARG A 59 -35.65 32.23 0.45
CA ARG A 59 -35.97 33.47 1.18
C ARG A 59 -36.72 34.49 0.32
N GLN A 60 -36.38 34.60 -0.96
CA GLN A 60 -37.07 35.51 -1.88
C GLN A 60 -38.51 35.06 -2.15
N VAL A 61 -38.75 33.75 -2.30
CA VAL A 61 -40.11 33.17 -2.39
C VAL A 61 -40.91 33.54 -1.15
N THR A 62 -40.39 33.22 0.04
CA THR A 62 -41.08 33.53 1.30
C THR A 62 -41.37 35.03 1.45
N GLN A 63 -40.43 35.90 1.05
CA GLN A 63 -40.67 37.35 1.07
C GLN A 63 -41.79 37.77 0.11
N ALA A 64 -41.83 37.24 -1.11
CA ALA A 64 -42.89 37.54 -2.08
C ALA A 64 -44.26 37.05 -1.58
N GLU A 65 -44.32 35.87 -0.96
CA GLU A 65 -45.55 35.35 -0.33
C GLU A 65 -46.02 36.23 0.82
N LEU A 66 -45.10 36.69 1.69
CA LEU A 66 -45.44 37.62 2.77
C LEU A 66 -46.00 38.95 2.24
N GLN A 67 -45.40 39.50 1.17
CA GLN A 67 -45.92 40.70 0.52
C GLN A 67 -47.29 40.47 -0.10
N SER A 68 -47.50 39.34 -0.78
CA SER A 68 -48.81 38.94 -1.31
C SER A 68 -49.88 38.91 -0.21
N ASN A 69 -49.58 38.26 0.92
CA ASN A 69 -50.48 38.19 2.07
C ASN A 69 -50.75 39.57 2.69
N GLU A 70 -49.75 40.44 2.74
CA GLU A 70 -49.91 41.81 3.21
C GLU A 70 -50.86 42.62 2.32
N TRP A 71 -50.69 42.55 1.00
CA TRP A 71 -51.61 43.19 0.04
C TRP A 71 -53.02 42.60 0.11
N TYR A 72 -53.14 41.31 0.41
CA TYR A 72 -54.45 40.69 0.64
C TYR A 72 -55.15 41.27 1.87
N ARG A 73 -54.45 41.43 3.00
CA ARG A 73 -54.99 42.07 4.20
C ARG A 73 -55.39 43.53 3.94
N ARG A 74 -54.60 44.26 3.16
CA ARG A 74 -54.93 45.64 2.75
C ARG A 74 -56.18 45.71 1.88
N ALA A 75 -56.34 44.77 0.95
CA ALA A 75 -57.55 44.67 0.13
C ALA A 75 -58.80 44.39 1.00
N GLN A 76 -58.68 43.50 1.97
CA GLN A 76 -59.77 43.22 2.92
C GLN A 76 -60.15 44.46 3.74
N LEU A 77 -59.16 45.21 4.23
CA LEU A 77 -59.40 46.45 4.96
C LEU A 77 -60.06 47.54 4.10
N ALA A 78 -59.65 47.67 2.83
CA ALA A 78 -60.27 48.61 1.89
C ALA A 78 -61.74 48.25 1.62
N LEU A 79 -62.04 46.96 1.42
CA LEU A 79 -63.43 46.49 1.26
C LEU A 79 -64.28 46.75 2.51
N GLN A 80 -63.73 46.53 3.71
CA GLN A 80 -64.43 46.83 4.97
C GLN A 80 -64.79 48.32 5.09
N LYS A 81 -63.99 49.20 4.49
CA LYS A 81 -64.23 50.65 4.45
C LYS A 81 -65.10 51.09 3.26
N GLY A 82 -65.55 50.16 2.42
CA GLY A 82 -66.37 50.43 1.24
C GLY A 82 -65.59 50.98 0.04
N ASP A 83 -64.26 50.97 0.06
CA ASP A 83 -63.42 51.50 -1.02
C ASP A 83 -63.01 50.37 -1.99
N GLU A 84 -63.91 50.04 -2.91
CA GLU A 84 -63.70 48.98 -3.90
C GLU A 84 -62.55 49.27 -4.87
N ALA A 85 -62.32 50.53 -5.21
CA ALA A 85 -61.26 50.92 -6.14
C ALA A 85 -59.88 50.60 -5.53
N LEU A 86 -59.68 51.00 -4.26
CA LEU A 86 -58.45 50.71 -3.52
C LEU A 86 -58.26 49.19 -3.30
N ALA A 87 -59.35 48.46 -3.05
CA ALA A 87 -59.30 47.01 -2.91
C ALA A 87 -58.84 46.31 -4.20
N ARG A 88 -59.35 46.75 -5.36
CA ARG A 88 -58.94 46.20 -6.68
C ARG A 88 -57.46 46.47 -6.97
N GLU A 89 -56.96 47.66 -6.64
CA GLU A 89 -55.54 47.98 -6.81
C GLU A 89 -54.67 47.09 -5.91
N ALA A 90 -55.04 46.93 -4.63
CA ALA A 90 -54.34 46.05 -3.69
C ALA A 90 -54.33 44.58 -4.17
N LEU A 91 -55.44 44.07 -4.69
CA LEU A 91 -55.51 42.72 -5.27
C LEU A 91 -54.65 42.58 -6.54
N THR A 92 -54.53 43.64 -7.34
CA THR A 92 -53.65 43.63 -8.52
C THR A 92 -52.19 43.51 -8.10
N ARG A 93 -51.76 44.26 -7.08
CA ARG A 93 -50.41 44.13 -6.50
C ARG A 93 -50.20 42.76 -5.87
N ARG A 94 -51.16 42.24 -5.11
CA ARG A 94 -51.12 40.86 -4.58
C ARG A 94 -50.84 39.86 -5.70
N LYS A 95 -51.59 39.94 -6.81
CA LYS A 95 -51.44 39.03 -7.95
C LYS A 95 -50.00 39.07 -8.51
N SER A 96 -49.42 40.25 -8.69
CA SER A 96 -48.03 40.36 -9.16
C SER A 96 -47.01 39.70 -8.22
N TYR A 97 -47.17 39.85 -6.89
CA TYR A 97 -46.29 39.18 -5.92
C TYR A 97 -46.49 37.67 -5.91
N GLN A 98 -47.72 37.21 -6.11
CA GLN A 98 -48.05 35.79 -6.20
C GLN A 98 -47.44 35.15 -7.45
N GLU A 99 -47.57 35.79 -8.61
CA GLU A 99 -46.92 35.34 -9.86
C GLU A 99 -45.39 35.31 -9.71
N THR A 100 -44.81 36.29 -9.02
CA THR A 100 -43.36 36.32 -8.74
C THR A 100 -42.94 35.17 -7.81
N ALA A 101 -43.73 34.89 -6.76
CA ALA A 101 -43.48 33.77 -5.85
C ALA A 101 -43.54 32.43 -6.58
N GLU A 102 -44.56 32.23 -7.43
CA GLU A 102 -44.72 31.01 -8.24
C GLU A 102 -43.55 30.81 -9.22
N ALA A 103 -43.12 31.86 -9.92
CA ALA A 103 -41.96 31.81 -10.81
C ALA A 103 -40.67 31.43 -10.05
N MET A 104 -40.43 32.04 -8.89
CA MET A 104 -39.27 31.73 -8.06
C MET A 104 -39.35 30.34 -7.41
N ALA A 105 -40.55 29.84 -7.09
CA ALA A 105 -40.75 28.49 -6.60
C ALA A 105 -40.40 27.43 -7.66
N GLY A 106 -40.77 27.68 -8.93
CA GLY A 106 -40.33 26.85 -10.05
C GLY A 106 -38.80 26.80 -10.19
N GLN A 107 -38.14 27.95 -10.04
CA GLN A 107 -36.67 28.03 -10.03
C GLN A 107 -36.07 27.29 -8.82
N LEU A 108 -36.68 27.40 -7.65
CA LEU A 108 -36.24 26.72 -6.43
C LEU A 108 -36.30 25.19 -6.57
N GLN A 109 -37.33 24.66 -7.22
CA GLN A 109 -37.46 23.23 -7.51
C GLN A 109 -36.33 22.74 -8.43
N GLN A 110 -36.02 23.49 -9.48
CA GLN A 110 -34.91 23.17 -10.38
C GLN A 110 -33.57 23.19 -9.63
N GLN A 111 -33.31 24.23 -8.85
CA GLN A 111 -32.10 24.32 -8.02
C GLN A 111 -32.02 23.17 -7.00
N GLY A 112 -33.14 22.75 -6.42
CA GLY A 112 -33.22 21.61 -5.51
C GLY A 112 -32.74 20.32 -6.17
N SER A 113 -33.17 20.04 -7.41
CA SER A 113 -32.72 18.85 -8.16
C SER A 113 -31.21 18.88 -8.42
N VAL A 114 -30.65 20.04 -8.78
CA VAL A 114 -29.21 20.23 -9.00
C VAL A 114 -28.44 20.00 -7.70
N VAL A 115 -28.91 20.56 -6.57
CA VAL A 115 -28.26 20.37 -5.26
C VAL A 115 -28.26 18.90 -4.85
N VAL A 116 -29.35 18.17 -5.07
CA VAL A 116 -29.41 16.73 -4.80
C VAL A 116 -28.38 15.97 -5.64
N GLN A 117 -28.31 16.26 -6.94
CA GLN A 117 -27.34 15.61 -7.83
C GLN A 117 -25.89 15.93 -7.44
N LEU A 118 -25.59 17.19 -7.09
CA LEU A 118 -24.26 17.59 -6.64
C LEU A 118 -23.86 16.89 -5.34
N LYS A 119 -24.80 16.71 -4.40
CA LYS A 119 -24.56 15.95 -3.16
C LYS A 119 -24.28 14.47 -3.43
N GLN A 120 -25.03 13.84 -4.35
CA GLN A 120 -24.79 12.45 -4.75
C GLN A 120 -23.41 12.29 -5.40
N ASN A 121 -23.06 13.20 -6.32
CA ASN A 121 -21.74 13.20 -6.96
C ASN A 121 -20.61 13.40 -5.95
N LEU A 122 -20.81 14.26 -4.95
CA LEU A 122 -19.85 14.46 -3.86
C LEU A 122 -19.62 13.16 -3.07
N GLN A 123 -20.69 12.46 -2.67
CA GLN A 123 -20.58 11.18 -1.97
C GLN A 123 -19.86 10.11 -2.80
N GLN A 124 -20.13 10.05 -4.11
CA GLN A 124 -19.42 9.14 -5.02
C GLN A 124 -17.92 9.49 -5.11
N LEU A 125 -17.57 10.77 -5.14
CA LEU A 125 -16.19 11.23 -5.20
C LEU A 125 -15.45 10.90 -3.88
N GLU A 126 -16.11 11.07 -2.73
CA GLU A 126 -15.60 10.65 -1.41
C GLU A 126 -15.31 9.15 -1.36
N SER A 127 -16.25 8.32 -1.80
CA SER A 127 -16.06 6.86 -1.89
C SER A 127 -14.90 6.49 -2.82
N LYS A 128 -14.82 7.10 -4.01
CA LYS A 128 -13.72 6.86 -4.94
C LYS A 128 -12.37 7.30 -4.39
N LEU A 129 -12.31 8.35 -3.60
CA LEU A 129 -11.08 8.80 -2.95
C LEU A 129 -10.60 7.78 -1.91
N ILE A 130 -11.51 7.19 -1.13
CA ILE A 130 -11.17 6.12 -0.19
C ILE A 130 -10.61 4.92 -0.95
N ASP A 131 -11.28 4.49 -2.02
CA ASP A 131 -10.81 3.38 -2.87
C ASP A 131 -9.44 3.68 -3.50
N ALA A 132 -9.23 4.92 -3.97
CA ALA A 132 -7.96 5.34 -4.55
C ALA A 132 -6.82 5.33 -3.52
N LYS A 133 -7.07 5.73 -2.27
CA LYS A 133 -6.10 5.64 -1.18
C LYS A 133 -5.70 4.19 -0.89
N THR A 134 -6.69 3.30 -0.74
CA THR A 134 -6.43 1.87 -0.52
C THR A 134 -5.64 1.25 -1.67
N LYS A 135 -6.00 1.59 -2.92
CA LYS A 135 -5.27 1.12 -4.11
C LYS A 135 -3.85 1.67 -4.17
N LYS A 136 -3.65 2.96 -3.85
CA LYS A 136 -2.33 3.57 -3.75
C LYS A 136 -1.46 2.76 -2.79
N ASP A 137 -1.92 2.53 -1.57
CA ASP A 137 -1.13 1.83 -0.54
C ASP A 137 -0.79 0.38 -0.98
N MET A 138 -1.75 -0.31 -1.60
CA MET A 138 -1.53 -1.63 -2.19
C MET A 138 -0.49 -1.61 -3.31
N TYR A 139 -0.56 -0.65 -4.23
CA TYR A 139 0.38 -0.54 -5.35
C TYR A 139 1.78 -0.11 -4.90
N ILE A 140 1.88 0.79 -3.91
CA ILE A 140 3.16 1.15 -3.28
C ILE A 140 3.78 -0.10 -2.64
N ALA A 141 3.03 -0.87 -1.86
CA ALA A 141 3.54 -2.10 -1.25
C ALA A 141 4.03 -3.10 -2.32
N ARG A 142 3.27 -3.26 -3.41
CA ARG A 142 3.65 -4.13 -4.54
C ARG A 142 4.89 -3.61 -5.29
N ALA A 143 4.98 -2.31 -5.52
CA ALA A 143 6.13 -1.68 -6.15
C ALA A 143 7.40 -1.84 -5.31
N ARG A 144 7.30 -1.68 -3.98
CA ARG A 144 8.41 -1.94 -3.05
C ARG A 144 8.83 -3.40 -3.06
N ALA A 145 7.88 -4.33 -2.97
CA ALA A 145 8.18 -5.76 -3.04
C ALA A 145 8.86 -6.14 -4.37
N ALA A 146 8.38 -5.60 -5.50
CA ALA A 146 8.99 -5.80 -6.81
C ALA A 146 10.41 -5.20 -6.89
N LYS A 147 10.61 -3.99 -6.36
CA LYS A 147 11.94 -3.34 -6.30
C LYS A 147 12.92 -4.13 -5.44
N THR A 148 12.50 -4.62 -4.27
CA THR A 148 13.33 -5.49 -3.43
C THR A 148 13.64 -6.82 -4.11
N SER A 149 12.65 -7.43 -4.79
CA SER A 149 12.87 -8.66 -5.56
C SER A 149 13.83 -8.45 -6.71
N GLN A 150 13.73 -7.32 -7.43
CA GLN A 150 14.65 -6.96 -8.49
C GLN A 150 16.05 -6.71 -7.94
N GLN A 151 16.19 -5.94 -6.86
CA GLN A 151 17.49 -5.73 -6.19
C GLN A 151 18.11 -7.04 -5.71
N LEU A 152 17.32 -7.95 -5.14
CA LEU A 152 17.79 -9.27 -4.76
C LEU A 152 18.23 -10.07 -5.98
N ASN A 153 17.47 -10.05 -7.08
CA ASN A 153 17.82 -10.76 -8.31
C ASN A 153 19.03 -10.13 -9.03
N ASP A 154 19.20 -8.82 -8.97
CA ASP A 154 20.37 -8.09 -9.47
C ASP A 154 21.59 -8.34 -8.58
N MET A 155 21.41 -8.51 -7.25
CA MET A 155 22.46 -8.97 -6.34
C MET A 155 22.83 -10.43 -6.61
N LEU A 156 21.87 -11.33 -6.83
CA LEU A 156 22.14 -12.73 -7.18
C LEU A 156 22.67 -12.89 -8.61
N GLY A 157 22.28 -12.04 -9.55
CA GLY A 157 22.77 -12.02 -10.93
C GLY A 157 24.11 -11.29 -11.08
N GLY A 158 24.36 -10.29 -10.23
CA GLY A 158 25.63 -9.57 -10.08
C GLY A 158 26.65 -10.32 -9.21
N ILE A 159 26.18 -11.19 -8.30
CA ILE A 159 26.94 -12.32 -7.78
C ILE A 159 26.90 -13.41 -8.85
N GLY A 160 27.55 -13.12 -9.98
CA GLY A 160 28.00 -14.18 -10.85
C GLY A 160 28.79 -15.17 -9.99
N THR A 161 28.33 -16.41 -10.01
CA THR A 161 28.89 -17.64 -9.44
C THR A 161 30.36 -17.92 -9.83
N SER A 162 31.08 -16.93 -10.35
CA SER A 162 32.46 -17.02 -10.81
C SER A 162 33.45 -16.46 -9.78
N ASN A 163 33.15 -15.39 -9.03
CA ASN A 163 34.18 -14.78 -8.17
C ASN A 163 34.42 -15.49 -6.84
N ALA A 164 33.40 -16.09 -6.21
CA ALA A 164 33.58 -16.81 -4.95
C ALA A 164 34.26 -18.18 -5.16
N ILE A 165 33.94 -18.88 -6.26
CA ILE A 165 34.56 -20.15 -6.64
C ILE A 165 35.98 -19.90 -7.19
N GLN A 166 36.20 -18.89 -8.04
CA GLN A 166 37.56 -18.51 -8.46
C GLN A 166 38.41 -17.94 -7.32
N ALA A 167 37.81 -17.33 -6.29
CA ALA A 167 38.56 -16.92 -5.10
C ALA A 167 39.00 -18.14 -4.28
N PHE A 168 38.20 -19.21 -4.24
CA PHE A 168 38.60 -20.48 -3.65
C PHE A 168 39.69 -21.18 -4.46
N GLU A 169 39.54 -21.30 -5.79
CA GLU A 169 40.56 -21.90 -6.67
C GLU A 169 41.89 -21.12 -6.62
N ARG A 170 41.85 -19.78 -6.62
CA ARG A 170 43.06 -18.95 -6.47
C ARG A 170 43.68 -19.09 -5.08
N MET A 171 42.90 -19.38 -4.05
CA MET A 171 43.43 -19.61 -2.71
C MET A 171 44.04 -21.00 -2.61
N GLU A 172 43.43 -22.01 -3.21
CA GLU A 172 43.95 -23.39 -3.32
C GLU A 172 45.26 -23.43 -4.10
N GLU A 173 45.34 -22.78 -5.27
CA GLU A 173 46.57 -22.69 -6.06
C GLU A 173 47.67 -21.92 -5.30
N LYS A 174 47.31 -20.89 -4.53
CA LYS A 174 48.26 -20.11 -3.72
C LYS A 174 48.72 -20.87 -2.47
N VAL A 175 47.86 -21.71 -1.89
CA VAL A 175 48.22 -22.63 -0.80
C VAL A 175 49.14 -23.72 -1.33
N LEU A 176 48.82 -24.36 -2.47
CA LEU A 176 49.71 -25.31 -3.14
C LEU A 176 51.06 -24.69 -3.50
N GLN A 177 51.08 -23.45 -3.97
CA GLN A 177 52.32 -22.75 -4.30
C GLN A 177 53.14 -22.36 -3.05
N LEU A 178 52.47 -22.06 -1.93
CA LEU A 178 53.11 -21.83 -0.64
C LEU A 178 53.61 -23.13 0.01
N GLU A 179 52.88 -24.25 -0.16
CA GLU A 179 53.31 -25.58 0.26
C GLU A 179 54.50 -26.06 -0.56
N ALA A 180 54.46 -25.90 -1.89
CA ALA A 180 55.60 -26.18 -2.76
C ALA A 180 56.79 -25.25 -2.48
N GLN A 181 56.56 -23.97 -2.17
CA GLN A 181 57.63 -23.08 -1.70
C GLN A 181 58.13 -23.47 -0.31
N ALA A 182 57.28 -23.98 0.57
CA ALA A 182 57.68 -24.49 1.88
C ALA A 182 58.54 -25.75 1.73
N GLU A 183 58.17 -26.69 0.85
CA GLU A 183 58.97 -27.86 0.49
C GLU A 183 60.31 -27.46 -0.16
N ILE A 184 60.30 -26.53 -1.12
CA ILE A 184 61.54 -26.03 -1.75
C ILE A 184 62.38 -25.23 -0.74
N SER A 185 61.76 -24.50 0.19
CA SER A 185 62.50 -23.79 1.25
C SER A 185 63.04 -24.76 2.29
N ALA A 186 62.37 -25.89 2.56
CA ALA A 186 62.89 -26.98 3.38
C ALA A 186 64.06 -27.69 2.68
N GLU A 187 64.02 -27.86 1.35
CA GLU A 187 65.14 -28.37 0.55
C GLU A 187 66.31 -27.38 0.41
N LEU A 188 66.05 -26.08 0.23
CA LEU A 188 67.11 -25.06 0.12
C LEU A 188 67.72 -24.65 1.46
N SER A 189 66.98 -24.77 2.57
CA SER A 189 67.52 -24.49 3.91
C SER A 189 68.21 -25.70 4.55
N THR A 190 67.90 -26.92 4.11
CA THR A 190 68.69 -28.11 4.49
C THR A 190 70.01 -28.17 3.73
N ASP A 191 70.12 -27.77 2.46
CA ASP A 191 71.35 -28.05 1.70
C ASP A 191 72.54 -27.06 1.94
N GLN A 192 72.32 -25.93 2.64
CA GLN A 192 73.40 -25.01 3.06
C GLN A 192 73.72 -25.02 4.57
N LEU A 193 72.78 -25.46 5.42
CA LEU A 193 73.01 -25.62 6.86
C LEU A 193 73.55 -27.03 7.18
N GLU A 194 73.08 -28.07 6.48
CA GLU A 194 73.54 -29.46 6.63
C GLU A 194 74.98 -29.64 6.14
N LYS A 195 75.40 -28.96 5.07
CA LYS A 195 76.83 -28.94 4.64
C LYS A 195 77.76 -28.22 5.64
N LYS A 196 77.22 -27.39 6.55
CA LYS A 196 77.99 -26.72 7.62
C LYS A 196 77.93 -27.47 8.95
N PHE A 197 76.94 -28.34 9.17
CA PHE A 197 76.87 -29.23 10.34
C PHE A 197 77.48 -30.62 10.08
N GLN A 198 77.46 -31.15 8.86
CA GLN A 198 78.20 -32.37 8.48
C GLN A 198 79.73 -32.18 8.55
N ALA A 199 80.24 -30.95 8.51
CA ALA A 199 81.64 -30.66 8.78
C ALA A 199 82.00 -30.69 10.29
N LEU A 200 81.03 -30.78 11.20
CA LEU A 200 81.22 -30.69 12.65
C LEU A 200 80.58 -31.83 13.48
N GLY A 201 79.89 -32.80 12.87
CA GLY A 201 79.03 -33.75 13.60
C GLY A 201 79.15 -35.23 13.21
N GLU A 202 80.22 -35.68 12.55
CA GLU A 202 80.53 -37.12 12.47
C GLU A 202 81.02 -37.63 13.83
N ALA A 203 80.08 -38.03 14.71
CA ALA A 203 80.25 -39.08 15.72
C ALA A 203 78.95 -39.31 16.53
N SER A 204 78.40 -40.53 16.45
CA SER A 204 78.05 -41.35 17.64
C SER A 204 76.59 -41.77 17.99
N GLU A 205 75.52 -41.47 17.27
CA GLU A 205 74.16 -41.87 17.76
C GLU A 205 73.30 -42.75 16.83
N ILE A 206 73.65 -42.96 15.56
CA ILE A 206 72.82 -43.73 14.61
C ILE A 206 72.97 -45.26 14.77
N ASP A 207 74.05 -45.72 15.41
CA ASP A 207 74.24 -47.15 15.71
C ASP A 207 73.41 -47.64 16.92
N GLN A 208 72.86 -46.74 17.74
CA GLN A 208 72.13 -47.12 18.97
C GLN A 208 70.62 -47.30 18.74
N GLU A 209 69.98 -46.50 17.89
CA GLU A 209 68.52 -46.60 17.67
C GLU A 209 68.11 -47.75 16.73
N LEU A 210 69.03 -48.25 15.90
CA LEU A 210 68.79 -49.44 15.06
C LEU A 210 68.72 -50.76 15.87
N VAL A 211 69.32 -50.78 17.06
CA VAL A 211 69.20 -51.90 18.01
C VAL A 211 67.85 -51.88 18.73
N GLU A 212 67.33 -50.70 19.06
CA GLU A 212 66.06 -50.55 19.78
C GLU A 212 64.83 -50.82 18.91
N LEU A 213 64.82 -50.40 17.64
CA LEU A 213 63.71 -50.65 16.71
C LEU A 213 63.53 -52.12 16.30
N LYS A 214 64.56 -52.96 16.47
CA LYS A 214 64.44 -54.42 16.29
C LYS A 214 63.73 -55.11 17.45
N THR A 215 63.65 -54.48 18.62
CA THR A 215 63.07 -55.09 19.83
C THR A 215 61.57 -54.81 20.01
N GLN A 216 61.00 -53.80 19.34
CA GLN A 216 59.57 -53.46 19.47
C GLN A 216 58.67 -53.96 18.34
N LEU A 217 59.18 -54.84 17.48
CA LEU A 217 58.38 -55.62 16.52
C LEU A 217 57.51 -56.74 17.18
N LEU A 218 57.31 -56.72 18.50
CA LEU A 218 56.52 -57.72 19.24
C LEU A 218 55.41 -57.05 20.08
N GLY A 219 54.19 -56.93 19.55
CA GLY A 219 53.04 -56.53 20.38
C GLY A 219 51.72 -56.09 19.70
N THR A 220 51.06 -56.99 18.96
CA THR A 220 49.60 -57.29 18.99
C THR A 220 48.52 -56.19 18.67
N SER A 221 47.73 -56.44 17.61
CA SER A 221 46.42 -55.87 17.20
C SER A 221 45.22 -56.37 18.06
N PRO A 222 43.89 -56.19 17.74
CA PRO A 222 43.07 -55.15 17.07
C PRO A 222 41.71 -54.85 17.83
N SER A 223 40.70 -54.25 17.13
CA SER A 223 39.24 -54.14 17.41
C SER A 223 38.75 -52.97 18.30
N GLY A 224 37.58 -52.34 18.11
CA GLY A 224 36.40 -52.56 17.25
C GLY A 224 35.28 -51.55 17.60
N GLN A 225 34.27 -51.42 16.71
CA GLN A 225 33.08 -50.55 16.75
C GLN A 225 32.14 -50.76 17.97
N ILE A 226 31.14 -49.84 18.19
CA ILE A 226 29.66 -50.10 18.22
C ILE A 226 28.85 -49.01 18.98
N SER A 227 27.94 -48.37 18.24
CA SER A 227 26.48 -48.08 18.46
C SER A 227 25.85 -47.08 19.46
N SER A 228 24.85 -46.39 18.88
CA SER A 228 23.44 -46.19 19.29
C SER A 228 23.05 -45.16 20.36
N SER A 229 22.12 -44.24 20.00
CA SER A 229 20.79 -44.18 20.63
C SER A 229 19.81 -43.28 19.85
N SER A 230 18.54 -43.64 19.99
CA SER A 230 17.34 -43.30 19.22
C SER A 230 16.53 -42.18 19.88
N GLY A 231 15.60 -41.54 19.15
CA GLY A 231 14.51 -40.79 19.78
C GLY A 231 13.72 -39.87 18.84
N SER A 232 12.67 -40.40 18.22
CA SER A 232 11.66 -39.68 17.43
C SER A 232 10.47 -39.25 18.29
N THR A 233 9.97 -38.01 18.13
CA THR A 233 8.59 -37.63 18.47
C THR A 233 8.04 -36.54 17.52
N VAL A 234 6.97 -36.89 16.80
CA VAL A 234 6.05 -36.01 16.07
C VAL A 234 4.65 -36.36 16.57
N GLY A 235 3.81 -35.35 16.85
CA GLY A 235 2.42 -35.55 17.24
C GLY A 235 1.65 -34.23 17.28
N ASN A 236 1.06 -33.87 16.13
CA ASN A 236 0.15 -32.75 15.89
C ASN A 236 -1.27 -33.32 15.70
N ALA A 237 -2.25 -32.80 16.45
CA ALA A 237 -3.68 -32.88 16.10
C ALA A 237 -4.50 -31.87 16.93
N GLY A 238 -5.06 -30.87 16.25
CA GLY A 238 -6.04 -29.94 16.80
C GLY A 238 -7.46 -30.48 16.68
N SER A 239 -8.29 -30.16 17.67
CA SER A 239 -9.75 -30.29 17.63
C SER A 239 -10.39 -28.98 18.08
N ALA A 240 -11.09 -28.36 17.16
CA ALA A 240 -11.94 -27.20 17.37
C ALA A 240 -13.39 -27.67 17.58
N SER A 241 -14.05 -27.21 18.64
CA SER A 241 -15.51 -27.05 18.69
C SER A 241 -15.89 -26.11 19.83
N SER A 242 -16.04 -24.84 19.51
CA SER A 242 -16.80 -23.87 20.29
C SER A 242 -17.31 -22.82 19.32
N ASN A 243 -18.62 -22.74 19.14
CA ASN A 243 -19.38 -21.50 18.99
C ASN A 243 -20.86 -21.86 18.78
N ALA A 244 -21.63 -21.67 19.85
CA ALA A 244 -23.07 -21.54 19.77
C ALA A 244 -23.37 -20.10 19.32
N ASP A 245 -24.03 -19.95 18.17
CA ASP A 245 -24.46 -18.65 17.65
C ASP A 245 -25.68 -18.11 18.41
N PRO A 246 -25.58 -16.95 19.09
CA PRO A 246 -26.69 -16.32 19.81
C PRO A 246 -27.71 -15.60 18.90
N GLU A 247 -27.56 -15.64 17.58
CA GLU A 247 -28.45 -14.97 16.63
C GLU A 247 -29.64 -15.84 16.16
N LEU A 248 -29.49 -17.17 16.18
CA LEU A 248 -30.57 -18.09 15.79
C LEU A 248 -31.72 -18.17 16.82
N GLU A 249 -31.47 -17.81 18.08
CA GLU A 249 -32.52 -17.76 19.11
C GLU A 249 -33.37 -16.48 19.02
N LYS A 250 -32.82 -15.38 18.49
CA LYS A 250 -33.57 -14.12 18.33
C LYS A 250 -34.65 -14.24 17.25
N LEU A 251 -34.33 -14.90 16.12
CA LEU A 251 -35.28 -15.15 15.03
C LEU A 251 -36.42 -16.10 15.43
N ARG A 252 -36.20 -17.00 16.42
CA ARG A 252 -37.26 -17.90 16.92
C ARG A 252 -38.23 -17.23 17.89
N ARG A 253 -37.84 -16.14 18.56
CA ARG A 253 -38.77 -15.38 19.43
C ARG A 253 -39.72 -14.49 18.64
N GLU A 254 -39.26 -13.93 17.53
CA GLU A 254 -40.06 -12.98 16.72
C GLU A 254 -41.21 -13.67 15.96
N ILE A 255 -41.04 -14.94 15.59
CA ILE A 255 -42.07 -15.71 14.86
C ILE A 255 -43.18 -16.25 15.77
N ARG A 256 -43.01 -16.26 17.10
CA ARG A 256 -44.01 -16.78 18.06
C ARG A 256 -44.84 -15.67 18.74
N GLY A 257 -44.63 -14.41 18.40
CA GLY A 257 -45.34 -13.26 19.00
C GLY A 257 -46.50 -12.71 18.19
N ILE A 258 -47.42 -13.57 17.74
CA ILE A 258 -48.78 -13.21 17.32
C ILE A 258 -49.72 -13.49 18.49
#